data_AF-A0A7K1B7L6-F1
#
_entry.id   AF-A0A7K1B7L6-F1
#
_cell.length_a   1.000
_cell.length_b   1.000
_cell.length_c   1.000
_cell.angle_alpha   90.00
_cell.angle_beta   90.00
_cell.angle_gamma   90.00
#
_symmetry.space_group_name_H-M   'P 1'
#
loop_
_entity.id
_entity.type
_entity.pdbx_description
1 polymer ?
#
loop_
_entity_poly.entity_id
_entity_poly.type
_entity_poly.pdbx_seq_one_letter_code
_entity_poly.pdbx_strand_id
1 'polypeptide(L)'
;MRKLLLVVLPAVATATVVVWTWRVAGGASVWFAFVVVWAPMAGLGTASRAVRLRLPGRLHELRAWERDGRVYERLGVRVAKSVLRRGPLAAFNPHLHLPAERTPAQLAALDERMCEAEASHAVLLVVVLVVVVHAVARGWWVAAVWTLVFDVLMNGYPVMLQRYNRALLAGRFATA
;
A
#
# COMPACT_ATOMS: atom_id res chain seq x y z
N MET A 1 -19.72 -18.57 1.79
CA MET A 1 -19.56 -18.53 0.31
C MET A 1 -19.20 -17.15 -0.24
N ARG A 2 -20.00 -16.09 -0.03
CA ARG A 2 -19.71 -14.74 -0.59
C ARG A 2 -18.34 -14.16 -0.22
N LYS A 3 -17.92 -14.22 1.06
CA LYS A 3 -16.58 -13.75 1.49
C LYS A 3 -15.44 -14.54 0.86
N LEU A 4 -15.60 -15.86 0.70
CA LEU A 4 -14.61 -16.71 0.05
C LEU A 4 -14.43 -16.33 -1.42
N LEU A 5 -15.52 -16.08 -2.14
CA LEU A 5 -15.48 -15.61 -3.54
C LEU A 5 -14.77 -14.26 -3.68
N LEU A 6 -14.99 -13.33 -2.75
CA LEU A 6 -14.33 -12.02 -2.73
C LEU A 6 -12.82 -12.07 -2.46
N VAL A 7 -12.29 -13.20 -1.98
CA VAL A 7 -10.86 -13.40 -1.75
C VAL A 7 -10.24 -14.27 -2.85
N VAL A 8 -10.87 -15.40 -3.16
CA VAL A 8 -10.34 -16.39 -4.10
C VAL A 8 -10.36 -15.86 -5.53
N LEU A 9 -11.46 -15.21 -5.97
CA LEU A 9 -11.54 -14.72 -7.35
C LEU A 9 -10.49 -13.65 -7.66
N PRO A 10 -10.29 -12.60 -6.82
CA PRO A 10 -9.20 -11.66 -7.05
C PRO A 10 -7.82 -12.31 -7.01
N ALA A 11 -7.57 -13.25 -6.09
CA ALA A 11 -6.28 -13.94 -6.00
C ALA A 11 -5.98 -14.75 -7.27
N VAL A 12 -6.95 -15.52 -7.77
CA VAL A 12 -6.82 -16.29 -9.01
C VAL A 12 -6.65 -15.38 -10.21
N ALA A 13 -7.42 -14.29 -10.29
CA ALA A 13 -7.30 -13.30 -11.35
C ALA A 13 -5.91 -12.63 -11.35
N THR A 14 -5.43 -12.18 -10.20
CA THR A 14 -4.06 -11.64 -10.02
C THR A 14 -3.02 -12.64 -10.48
N ALA A 15 -3.07 -13.89 -10.01
CA ALA A 15 -2.11 -14.92 -10.39
C ALA A 15 -2.14 -15.19 -11.91
N THR A 16 -3.33 -15.25 -12.50
CA THR A 16 -3.54 -15.46 -13.94
C THR A 16 -2.91 -14.32 -14.75
N VAL A 17 -3.17 -13.07 -14.38
CA VAL A 17 -2.64 -11.89 -15.07
C VAL A 17 -1.11 -11.82 -14.96
N VAL A 18 -0.54 -12.13 -13.80
CA VAL A 18 0.92 -12.17 -13.60
C VAL A 18 1.56 -13.27 -14.44
N VAL A 19 1.03 -14.49 -14.41
CA VAL A 19 1.55 -15.62 -15.20
C VAL A 19 1.40 -15.37 -16.69
N TRP A 20 0.26 -14.86 -17.13
CA TRP A 20 0.03 -14.50 -18.53
C TRP A 20 1.04 -13.43 -19.00
N THR A 21 1.25 -12.38 -18.20
CA THR A 21 2.21 -11.32 -18.54
C THR A 21 3.64 -11.85 -18.60
N TRP A 22 4.03 -12.73 -17.68
CA TRP A 22 5.32 -13.43 -17.75
C TRP A 22 5.45 -14.17 -19.08
N ARG A 23 4.44 -14.97 -19.47
CA ARG A 23 4.48 -15.79 -20.69
C ARG A 23 4.55 -14.97 -21.97
N VAL A 24 3.85 -13.83 -22.03
CA VAL A 24 3.73 -13.01 -23.24
C VAL A 24 4.83 -11.96 -23.34
N ALA A 25 5.09 -11.21 -22.26
CA ALA A 25 6.06 -10.11 -22.26
C ALA A 25 7.46 -10.54 -21.79
N GLY A 26 7.59 -11.70 -21.13
CA GLY A 26 8.83 -12.18 -20.53
C GLY A 26 9.10 -11.59 -19.14
N GLY A 27 9.68 -12.40 -18.25
CA GLY A 27 9.98 -12.01 -16.87
C GLY A 27 11.03 -10.88 -16.72
N ALA A 28 11.81 -10.61 -17.77
CA ALA A 28 12.78 -9.52 -17.79
C ALA A 28 12.20 -8.17 -18.27
N SER A 29 10.91 -8.12 -18.64
CA SER A 29 10.29 -6.92 -19.20
C SER A 29 9.83 -5.92 -18.14
N VAL A 30 9.79 -4.65 -18.54
CA VAL A 30 9.19 -3.57 -17.72
C VAL A 30 7.69 -3.80 -17.50
N TRP A 31 7.01 -4.41 -18.48
CA TRP A 31 5.58 -4.76 -18.34
C TRP A 31 5.33 -5.80 -17.27
N PHE A 32 6.15 -6.85 -17.21
CA PHE A 32 6.10 -7.80 -16.10
C PHE A 32 6.39 -7.09 -14.77
N ALA A 33 7.41 -6.23 -14.74
CA ALA A 33 7.75 -5.46 -13.55
C ALA A 33 6.61 -4.58 -13.04
N PHE A 34 5.85 -3.94 -13.94
CA PHE A 34 4.67 -3.16 -13.57
C PHE A 34 3.53 -4.05 -13.06
N VAL A 35 3.19 -5.10 -13.81
CA VAL A 35 2.04 -5.97 -13.51
C VAL A 35 2.23 -6.73 -12.20
N VAL A 36 3.43 -7.20 -11.91
CA VAL A 36 3.72 -7.96 -10.68
C VAL A 36 3.57 -7.12 -9.42
N VAL A 37 3.62 -5.80 -9.52
CA VAL A 37 3.34 -4.86 -8.41
C VAL A 37 1.87 -4.45 -8.41
N TRP A 38 1.36 -4.04 -9.57
CA TRP A 38 0.02 -3.46 -9.69
C TRP A 38 -1.10 -4.50 -9.48
N ALA A 39 -0.97 -5.70 -10.06
CA ALA A 39 -2.05 -6.70 -10.01
C ALA A 39 -2.30 -7.24 -8.58
N PRO A 40 -1.29 -7.52 -7.75
CA PRO A 40 -1.51 -7.86 -6.34
C PRO A 40 -2.13 -6.72 -5.54
N MET A 41 -1.73 -5.47 -5.80
CA MET A 41 -2.31 -4.30 -5.13
C MET A 41 -3.79 -4.12 -5.48
N ALA A 42 -4.16 -4.22 -6.76
CA ALA A 42 -5.55 -4.17 -7.21
C ALA A 42 -6.39 -5.34 -6.66
N GLY A 43 -5.83 -6.55 -6.66
CA GLY A 43 -6.47 -7.74 -6.09
C GLY A 43 -6.72 -7.61 -4.59
N LEU A 44 -5.73 -7.11 -3.85
CA LEU A 44 -5.82 -6.92 -2.41
C LEU A 44 -6.83 -5.82 -2.03
N GLY A 45 -6.90 -4.73 -2.82
CA GLY A 45 -7.94 -3.70 -2.63
C GLY A 45 -9.37 -4.23 -2.78
N THR A 46 -9.56 -5.31 -3.54
CA THR A 46 -10.85 -6.00 -3.65
C THR A 46 -11.06 -6.98 -2.49
N ALA A 47 -10.05 -7.79 -2.19
CA ALA A 47 -10.11 -8.79 -1.11
C ALA A 47 -10.24 -8.15 0.28
N SER A 48 -9.70 -6.94 0.48
CA SER A 48 -9.76 -6.20 1.75
C SER A 48 -11.20 -5.86 2.19
N ARG A 49 -12.15 -5.86 1.25
CA ARG A 49 -13.59 -5.73 1.53
C ARG A 49 -14.16 -6.93 2.30
N ALA A 50 -13.51 -8.08 2.21
CA ALA A 50 -13.91 -9.32 2.87
C ALA A 50 -13.03 -9.69 4.07
N VAL A 51 -11.73 -9.37 4.00
CA VAL A 51 -10.73 -9.71 5.03
C VAL A 51 -9.84 -8.52 5.31
N ARG A 52 -9.78 -8.08 6.57
CA ARG A 52 -8.89 -7.00 7.01
C ARG A 52 -7.52 -7.58 7.34
N LEU A 53 -6.48 -7.10 6.67
CA LEU A 53 -5.10 -7.40 7.05
C LEU A 53 -4.72 -6.57 8.27
N ARG A 54 -4.18 -7.24 9.29
CA ARG A 54 -3.68 -6.60 10.51
C ARG A 54 -2.28 -7.07 10.80
N LEU A 55 -1.37 -6.13 10.94
CA LEU A 55 -0.05 -6.40 11.48
C LEU A 55 -0.09 -6.29 13.01
N PRO A 56 0.87 -6.91 13.73
CA PRO A 56 1.00 -6.71 15.17
C PRO A 56 1.08 -5.22 15.53
N GLY A 57 0.38 -4.80 16.59
CA GLY A 57 0.27 -3.38 16.98
C GLY A 57 1.62 -2.64 17.09
N ARG A 58 2.65 -3.34 17.58
CA ARG A 58 4.04 -2.82 17.65
C ARG A 58 4.62 -2.34 16.32
N LEU A 59 4.15 -2.87 15.19
CA LEU A 59 4.59 -2.43 13.85
C LEU A 59 3.91 -1.13 13.42
N HIS A 60 2.74 -0.83 13.99
CA HIS A 60 2.01 0.42 13.77
C HIS A 60 2.39 1.52 14.76
N GLU A 61 3.22 1.24 15.77
CA GLU A 61 3.66 2.29 16.69
C GLU A 61 4.51 3.34 15.95
N LEU A 62 4.14 4.62 16.12
CA LEU A 62 4.92 5.73 15.59
C LEU A 62 6.18 5.91 16.45
N ARG A 63 7.35 5.86 15.82
CA ARG A 63 8.61 6.13 16.49
C ARG A 63 8.73 7.62 16.83
N ALA A 64 9.57 7.97 17.81
CA ALA A 64 9.74 9.36 18.25
C ALA A 64 10.04 10.33 17.10
N TRP A 65 10.86 9.92 16.14
CA TRP A 65 11.25 10.69 14.95
C TRP A 65 10.16 10.78 13.87
N GLU A 66 9.05 10.05 14.01
CA GLU A 66 7.91 10.10 13.09
C GLU A 66 6.80 11.02 13.58
N ARG A 67 6.75 11.30 14.88
CA ARG A 67 5.62 11.98 15.54
C ARG A 67 5.38 13.39 15.02
N ASP A 68 6.44 14.08 14.59
CA ASP A 68 6.34 15.42 14.00
C ASP A 68 6.03 15.40 12.49
N GLY A 69 6.07 14.23 11.85
CA GLY A 69 5.85 14.04 10.42
C GLY A 69 6.95 14.59 9.50
N ARG A 70 8.00 15.24 10.03
CA ARG A 70 9.01 15.95 9.23
C ARG A 70 9.84 15.01 8.37
N VAL A 71 10.13 13.81 8.87
CA VAL A 71 10.81 12.76 8.11
C VAL A 71 10.08 12.44 6.81
N TYR A 72 8.75 12.37 6.86
CA TYR A 72 7.92 12.06 5.71
C TYR A 72 7.81 13.24 4.74
N GLU A 73 7.78 14.47 5.25
CA GLU A 73 7.82 15.65 4.40
C GLU A 73 9.13 15.73 3.60
N ARG A 74 10.28 15.44 4.24
CA ARG A 74 11.59 15.37 3.55
C ARG A 74 11.66 14.30 2.49
N LEU A 75 10.95 13.18 2.70
CA LEU A 75 10.79 12.10 1.72
C LEU A 75 9.73 12.41 0.65
N GLY A 76 9.18 13.63 0.60
CA GLY A 76 8.24 14.04 -0.44
C GLY A 76 6.81 13.50 -0.27
N VAL A 77 6.48 12.87 0.87
CA VAL A 77 5.15 12.27 1.13
C VAL A 77 4.04 13.31 1.03
N ARG A 78 4.31 14.58 1.38
CA ARG A 78 3.35 15.67 1.23
C ARG A 78 2.96 15.93 -0.22
N VAL A 79 3.91 15.82 -1.15
CA VAL A 79 3.65 15.95 -2.59
C VAL A 79 2.87 14.73 -3.07
N ALA A 80 3.30 13.52 -2.71
CA ALA A 80 2.60 12.28 -3.03
C ALA A 80 1.13 12.30 -2.55
N LYS A 81 0.90 12.77 -1.32
CA LYS A 81 -0.45 12.98 -0.76
C LYS A 81 -1.29 13.93 -1.61
N SER A 82 -0.71 15.04 -2.07
CA SER A 82 -1.41 16.02 -2.91
C SER A 82 -1.80 15.43 -4.27
N VAL A 83 -0.88 14.69 -4.90
CA VAL A 83 -1.13 14.00 -6.18
C VAL A 83 -2.22 12.95 -6.03
N LEU A 84 -2.11 12.08 -5.01
CA LEU A 84 -3.08 11.00 -4.78
C LEU A 84 -4.48 11.54 -4.44
N ARG A 85 -4.58 12.67 -3.75
CA ARG A 85 -5.88 13.28 -3.40
C ARG A 85 -6.56 13.97 -4.58
N ARG A 86 -5.80 14.47 -5.56
CA ARG A 86 -6.34 15.21 -6.72
C ARG A 86 -6.43 14.39 -7.99
N GLY A 87 -5.73 13.26 -8.05
CA GLY A 87 -5.68 12.38 -9.20
C GLY A 87 -6.79 11.32 -9.22
N PRO A 88 -6.87 10.53 -10.31
CA PRO A 88 -7.83 9.42 -10.43
C PRO A 88 -7.67 8.37 -9.33
N LEU A 89 -6.49 8.30 -8.71
CA LEU A 89 -6.21 7.37 -7.61
C LEU A 89 -6.98 7.68 -6.31
N ALA A 90 -7.57 8.87 -6.18
CA ALA A 90 -8.44 9.22 -5.05
C ALA A 90 -9.64 8.27 -4.93
N ALA A 91 -10.12 7.72 -6.06
CA ALA A 91 -11.24 6.78 -6.09
C ALA A 91 -10.96 5.45 -5.34
N PHE A 92 -9.70 5.08 -5.14
CA PHE A 92 -9.35 3.83 -4.47
C PHE A 92 -9.38 3.92 -2.93
N ASN A 93 -9.45 5.13 -2.35
CA ASN A 93 -9.40 5.32 -0.90
C ASN A 93 -10.44 6.34 -0.37
N PRO A 94 -11.75 6.22 -0.70
CA PRO A 94 -12.75 7.22 -0.34
C PRO A 94 -13.00 7.33 1.18
N HIS A 95 -12.57 6.32 1.95
CA HIS A 95 -12.81 6.22 3.39
C HIS A 95 -11.61 6.68 4.25
N LEU A 96 -10.51 7.12 3.63
CA LEU A 96 -9.32 7.66 4.30
C LEU A 96 -9.32 9.20 4.27
N HIS A 97 -10.44 9.78 4.67
CA HIS A 97 -10.61 11.22 4.80
C HIS A 97 -10.98 11.57 6.24
N LEU A 98 -10.59 12.78 6.66
CA LEU A 98 -11.01 13.33 7.93
C LEU A 98 -12.55 13.37 7.97
N PRO A 99 -13.18 12.75 8.99
CA PRO A 99 -14.63 12.79 9.14
C PRO A 99 -15.11 14.22 9.39
N ALA A 100 -16.34 14.52 8.97
CA ALA A 100 -16.94 15.85 9.14
C ALA A 100 -17.06 16.21 10.63
N GLU A 101 -17.56 15.25 11.41
CA GLU A 101 -17.55 15.26 12.86
C GLU A 101 -16.24 14.64 13.37
N ARG A 102 -15.67 15.21 14.43
CA ARG A 102 -14.36 14.81 14.99
C ARG A 102 -14.54 14.17 16.35
N THR A 103 -15.51 13.27 16.47
CA THR A 103 -15.69 12.53 17.72
C THR A 103 -14.53 11.55 17.94
N PRO A 104 -14.16 11.25 19.20
CA PRO A 104 -13.09 10.28 19.49
C PRO A 104 -13.28 8.93 18.77
N ALA A 105 -14.53 8.45 18.68
CA ALA A 105 -14.85 7.20 17.99
C ALA A 105 -14.58 7.27 16.47
N GLN A 106 -14.93 8.38 15.81
CA GLN A 106 -14.68 8.55 14.37
C GLN A 106 -13.18 8.72 14.08
N LEU A 107 -12.45 9.39 14.96
CA LEU A 107 -10.99 9.53 14.83
C LEU A 107 -10.28 8.19 15.04
N ALA A 108 -10.69 7.39 16.03
CA ALA A 108 -10.18 6.04 16.26
C ALA A 108 -10.46 5.11 15.07
N ALA A 109 -11.67 5.18 14.49
CA ALA A 109 -12.02 4.42 13.30
C ALA A 109 -11.18 4.84 12.07
N LEU A 110 -10.82 6.12 11.95
CA LEU A 110 -9.93 6.59 10.90
C LEU A 110 -8.50 6.07 11.12
N ASP A 111 -7.99 6.08 12.36
CA ASP A 111 -6.68 5.51 12.70
C ASP A 111 -6.59 4.01 12.37
N GLU A 112 -7.63 3.26 12.73
CA GLU A 112 -7.72 1.83 12.43
C GLU A 112 -7.69 1.56 10.92
N ARG A 113 -8.43 2.34 10.12
CA ARG A 113 -8.41 2.22 8.65
C ARG A 113 -7.05 2.56 8.06
N MET A 114 -6.37 3.57 8.61
CA MET A 114 -4.99 3.89 8.19
C MET A 114 -4.04 2.75 8.52
N CYS A 115 -4.17 2.10 9.69
CA CYS A 115 -3.39 0.91 10.04
C CYS A 115 -3.66 -0.27 9.10
N GLU A 116 -4.92 -0.51 8.72
CA GLU A 116 -5.28 -1.57 7.77
C GLU A 116 -4.72 -1.33 6.37
N ALA A 117 -4.74 -0.08 5.90
CA ALA A 117 -4.13 0.31 4.63
C ALA A 117 -2.59 0.22 4.69
N GLU A 118 -1.98 0.67 5.80
CA GLU A 118 -0.54 0.54 6.08
C GLU A 118 -0.12 -0.93 6.05
N ALA A 119 -0.85 -1.81 6.73
CA ALA A 119 -0.60 -3.25 6.77
C ALA A 119 -0.66 -3.88 5.37
N SER A 120 -1.69 -3.55 4.60
CA SER A 120 -1.89 -4.11 3.26
C SER A 120 -0.73 -3.76 2.32
N HIS A 121 -0.32 -2.49 2.29
CA HIS A 121 0.82 -2.08 1.48
C HIS A 121 2.16 -2.58 2.03
N ALA A 122 2.34 -2.66 3.35
CA ALA A 122 3.57 -3.20 3.93
C ALA A 122 3.76 -4.68 3.60
N VAL A 123 2.69 -5.49 3.63
CA VAL A 123 2.75 -6.89 3.20
C VAL A 123 3.11 -6.99 1.73
N LEU A 124 2.47 -6.19 0.86
CA LEU A 124 2.77 -6.20 -0.57
C LEU A 124 4.21 -5.77 -0.87
N LEU A 125 4.71 -4.73 -0.19
CA LEU A 125 6.09 -4.28 -0.29
C LEU A 125 7.07 -5.44 -0.02
N VAL A 126 6.87 -6.16 1.09
CA VAL A 126 7.75 -7.29 1.45
C VAL A 126 7.62 -8.45 0.45
N VAL A 127 6.40 -8.78 0.01
CA VAL A 127 6.17 -9.87 -0.96
C VAL A 127 6.83 -9.54 -2.31
N VAL A 128 6.71 -8.31 -2.78
CA VAL A 128 7.28 -7.88 -4.06
C VAL A 128 8.81 -7.79 -4.00
N LEU A 129 9.41 -7.47 -2.85
CA LEU A 129 10.86 -7.55 -2.69
C LEU A 129 11.43 -8.95 -2.97
N VAL A 130 10.67 -10.02 -2.70
CA VAL A 130 11.08 -11.39 -3.07
C VAL A 130 11.20 -11.53 -4.60
N VAL A 131 10.29 -10.89 -5.36
CA VAL A 131 10.35 -10.86 -6.83
C VAL A 131 11.55 -10.06 -7.32
N VAL A 132 11.89 -8.94 -6.66
CA VAL A 132 13.09 -8.17 -6.97
C VAL A 132 14.35 -9.02 -6.77
N VAL A 133 14.47 -9.70 -5.62
CA VAL A 133 15.59 -10.61 -5.33
C VAL A 133 15.68 -11.73 -6.37
N HIS A 134 14.55 -12.31 -6.76
CA HIS A 134 14.51 -13.32 -7.82
C HIS A 134 15.00 -12.75 -9.16
N ALA A 135 14.53 -11.58 -9.58
CA ALA A 135 14.95 -10.94 -10.82
C ALA A 135 16.45 -10.63 -10.83
N VAL A 136 17.01 -10.16 -9.71
CA VAL A 136 18.47 -9.98 -9.53
C VAL A 136 19.21 -11.30 -9.70
N ALA A 137 18.78 -12.37 -9.03
CA ALA A 137 19.40 -13.69 -9.12
C ALA A 137 19.36 -14.29 -10.54
N ARG A 138 18.40 -13.87 -11.37
CA ARG A 138 18.27 -14.26 -12.78
C ARG A 138 19.01 -13.33 -13.75
N GLY A 139 19.64 -12.26 -13.27
CA GLY A 139 20.30 -11.25 -14.10
C GLY A 139 19.32 -10.33 -14.84
N TRP A 140 18.05 -10.29 -14.44
CA TRP A 140 17.01 -9.47 -15.06
C TRP A 140 17.02 -8.05 -14.48
N TRP A 141 18.14 -7.36 -14.64
CA TRP A 141 18.41 -6.06 -13.99
C TRP A 141 17.36 -5.00 -14.29
N VAL A 142 16.89 -4.91 -15.55
CA VAL A 142 15.84 -3.97 -15.95
C VAL A 142 14.54 -4.25 -15.19
N ALA A 143 14.09 -5.51 -15.15
CA ALA A 143 12.90 -5.87 -14.39
C ALA A 143 13.10 -5.63 -12.88
N ALA A 144 14.24 -6.00 -12.32
CA ALA A 144 14.53 -5.80 -10.90
C ALA A 144 14.43 -4.32 -10.48
N VAL A 145 15.08 -3.43 -11.24
CA VAL A 145 15.06 -1.98 -10.99
C VAL A 145 13.65 -1.44 -11.13
N TRP A 146 12.95 -1.75 -12.22
CA TRP A 146 11.60 -1.23 -12.42
C TRP A 146 10.58 -1.80 -11.43
N THR A 147 10.69 -3.08 -11.05
CA THR A 147 9.85 -3.68 -10.00
C THR A 147 10.08 -2.95 -8.69
N LEU A 148 11.34 -2.70 -8.30
CA LEU A 148 11.65 -1.96 -7.08
C LEU A 148 11.11 -0.52 -7.13
N VAL A 149 11.25 0.18 -8.26
CA VAL A 149 10.71 1.54 -8.43
C VAL A 149 9.19 1.52 -8.28
N PHE A 150 8.48 0.63 -8.97
CA PHE A 150 7.03 0.54 -8.86
C PHE A 150 6.60 0.15 -7.44
N ASP A 151 7.32 -0.74 -6.78
CA ASP A 151 7.00 -1.19 -5.42
C ASP A 151 7.17 -0.07 -4.39
N VAL A 152 8.23 0.71 -4.50
CA VAL A 152 8.42 1.92 -3.68
C VAL A 152 7.30 2.93 -3.94
N LEU A 153 6.92 3.17 -5.20
CA LEU A 153 5.87 4.12 -5.54
C LEU A 153 4.47 3.67 -5.12
N MET A 154 4.14 2.39 -5.30
CA MET A 154 2.79 1.85 -5.14
C MET A 154 2.54 1.18 -3.79
N ASN A 155 3.58 0.84 -3.03
CA ASN A 155 3.47 0.27 -1.70
C ASN A 155 4.27 1.05 -0.65
N GLY A 156 5.51 1.42 -0.96
CA GLY A 156 6.37 2.18 -0.04
C GLY A 156 5.79 3.56 0.32
N TYR A 157 5.44 4.37 -0.69
CA TYR A 157 4.82 5.68 -0.48
C TYR A 157 3.47 5.59 0.23
N PRO A 158 2.57 4.65 -0.11
CA PRO A 158 1.36 4.44 0.68
C PRO A 158 1.59 4.08 2.15
N VAL A 159 2.57 3.21 2.47
CA VAL A 159 2.95 2.94 3.88
C VAL A 159 3.37 4.23 4.58
N MET A 160 4.29 4.97 3.99
CA MET A 160 4.76 6.25 4.53
C MET A 160 3.63 7.27 4.68
N LEU A 161 2.70 7.30 3.73
CA LEU A 161 1.56 8.19 3.73
C LEU A 161 0.60 7.90 4.89
N GLN A 162 0.31 6.63 5.17
CA GLN A 162 -0.54 6.30 6.32
C GLN A 162 0.13 6.66 7.64
N ARG A 163 1.42 6.35 7.80
CA ARG A 163 2.18 6.71 9.01
C ARG A 163 2.28 8.23 9.18
N TYR A 164 2.49 8.98 8.09
CA TYR A 164 2.44 10.44 8.09
C TYR A 164 1.06 10.99 8.50
N ASN A 165 -0.02 10.43 7.94
CA ASN A 165 -1.37 10.87 8.30
C ASN A 165 -1.71 10.58 9.76
N ARG A 166 -1.25 9.43 10.30
CA ARG A 166 -1.39 9.07 11.71
C ARG A 166 -0.61 9.99 12.63
N ALA A 167 0.62 10.36 12.26
CA ALA A 167 1.40 11.36 13.00
C ALA A 167 0.67 12.71 13.06
N LEU A 168 0.11 13.17 11.93
CA LEU A 168 -0.70 14.39 11.90
C LEU A 168 -1.99 14.27 12.71
N LEU A 169 -2.63 13.10 12.70
CA LEU A 169 -3.86 12.86 13.45
C LEU A 169 -3.58 12.93 14.96
N ALA A 170 -2.55 12.22 15.43
CA ALA A 170 -2.10 12.24 16.81
C ALA A 170 -1.67 13.66 17.23
N GLY A 171 -0.86 14.35 16.44
CA GLY A 171 -0.41 15.71 16.78
C GLY A 171 -1.53 16.75 16.85
N ARG A 172 -2.68 16.53 16.20
CA ARG A 172 -3.81 17.47 16.18
C ARG A 172 -4.91 17.14 17.18
N PHE A 173 -5.08 15.87 17.51
CA PHE A 173 -6.24 15.39 18.26
C PHE A 173 -5.89 14.45 19.41
N ALA A 174 -4.61 14.21 19.71
CA ALA A 174 -4.23 13.65 21.00
C ALA A 174 -4.64 14.68 22.07
N THR A 175 -5.79 14.43 22.68
CA THR A 175 -6.14 14.99 23.98
C THR A 175 -5.09 14.50 24.97
N ALA A 176 -4.52 15.44 25.72
CA ALA A 176 -3.80 15.15 26.96
C ALA A 176 -4.62 14.24 27.88
#